data_AF-A0A3C0U9G2-F1
#
_entry.id   AF-A0A3C0U9G2-F1
#
_cell.length_a   1.000
_cell.length_b   1.000
_cell.length_c   1.000
_cell.angle_alpha   90.00
_cell.angle_beta   90.00
_cell.angle_gamma   90.00
#
_symmetry.space_group_name_H-M   'P 1'
#
loop_
_entity.id
_entity.type
_entity.pdbx_description
1 polymer ?
#
loop_
_entity_poly.entity_id
_entity_poly.type
_entity_poly.pdbx_seq_one_letter_code
_entity_poly.pdbx_strand_id
1 'polypeptide(L)'
;MKSVKRIATLFIGLALMVALPATAHASTDDDRQDIKSLDMSVIDVQIQSRGVMTAEDLYDFLQSDAEKTVDIDAETGKITAVSEDAAKPRIAVNNICNSRDSCLVHSRVPYADFGFSGTGTKTGNWPYRISWETGSHTAKAWYKHGYDVVGWGTKFGPHTKANMNAPVTAVQVTNYS
;
A
#
# COMPACT_ATOMS: atom_id res chain seq x y z
N MET A 1 -14.95 -63.15 2.00
CA MET A 1 -13.93 -63.44 3.02
C MET A 1 -12.56 -63.28 2.40
N LYS A 2 -11.74 -62.36 2.95
CA LYS A 2 -10.25 -62.32 2.98
C LYS A 2 -9.52 -62.39 1.60
N SER A 3 -8.52 -61.57 1.27
CA SER A 3 -7.34 -61.29 2.09
C SER A 3 -6.52 -60.13 1.51
N VAL A 4 -6.05 -59.26 2.40
CA VAL A 4 -4.94 -58.30 2.26
C VAL A 4 -3.60 -59.04 2.32
N LYS A 5 -2.56 -58.58 1.60
CA LYS A 5 -1.15 -58.44 2.07
C LYS A 5 -0.26 -57.89 0.93
N ARG A 6 0.17 -56.63 1.02
CA ARG A 6 1.41 -56.09 1.66
C ARG A 6 2.63 -56.13 0.72
N ILE A 7 2.97 -54.94 0.24
CA ILE A 7 4.11 -54.57 -0.60
C ILE A 7 5.40 -54.68 0.22
N ALA A 8 6.40 -55.34 -0.34
CA ALA A 8 7.73 -55.53 0.24
C ALA A 8 8.67 -54.36 -0.12
N THR A 9 9.07 -53.66 0.93
CA THR A 9 10.30 -52.91 1.23
C THR A 9 11.41 -52.84 0.18
N LEU A 10 11.82 -51.62 -0.20
CA LEU A 10 13.22 -51.30 -0.55
C LEU A 10 13.49 -49.78 -0.39
N PHE A 11 14.21 -49.36 0.65
CA PHE A 11 14.84 -48.04 0.76
C PHE A 11 16.12 -48.23 1.58
N ILE A 12 17.27 -48.42 0.92
CA ILE A 12 18.28 -47.39 0.58
C ILE A 12 18.73 -46.61 1.81
N GLY A 13 19.98 -46.89 2.21
CA GLY A 13 20.64 -46.36 3.40
C GLY A 13 20.77 -44.84 3.41
N LEU A 14 20.46 -44.26 4.56
CA LEU A 14 20.63 -42.85 4.85
C LEU A 14 21.96 -42.66 5.59
N ALA A 15 22.95 -42.09 4.89
CA ALA A 15 24.19 -41.64 5.50
C ALA A 15 23.91 -40.45 6.43
N LEU A 16 24.30 -40.60 7.70
CA LEU A 16 24.15 -39.60 8.75
C LEU A 16 25.13 -38.44 8.50
N MET A 17 24.67 -37.33 7.92
CA MET A 17 25.42 -36.07 7.96
C MET A 17 25.17 -35.39 9.30
N VAL A 18 26.24 -35.21 10.07
CA VAL A 18 26.24 -34.45 11.33
C VAL A 18 26.08 -32.97 10.97
N ALA A 19 24.86 -32.44 11.10
CA ALA A 19 24.63 -31.01 11.01
C ALA A 19 25.17 -30.35 12.29
N LEU A 20 26.27 -29.62 12.18
CA LEU A 20 26.67 -28.67 13.22
C LEU A 20 25.57 -27.60 13.36
N PRO A 21 25.15 -27.24 14.57
CA PRO A 21 24.38 -26.02 14.75
C PRO A 21 25.31 -24.85 14.41
N ALA A 22 25.13 -24.26 13.24
CA ALA A 22 25.57 -22.89 13.00
C ALA A 22 24.78 -22.02 13.98
N THR A 23 25.40 -21.67 15.11
CA THR A 23 24.95 -20.53 15.91
C THR A 23 25.12 -19.31 15.03
N ALA A 24 24.06 -18.96 14.31
CA ALA A 24 23.91 -17.63 13.75
C ALA A 24 23.90 -16.68 14.95
N HIS A 25 25.06 -16.09 15.23
CA HIS A 25 25.12 -14.89 16.04
C HIS A 25 24.40 -13.82 15.21
N ALA A 26 23.13 -13.57 15.53
CA ALA A 26 22.51 -12.31 15.20
C ALA A 26 23.31 -11.25 15.97
N SER A 27 24.30 -10.66 15.28
CA SER A 27 24.88 -9.41 15.74
C SER A 27 23.75 -8.39 15.69
N THR A 28 23.14 -8.12 16.84
CA THR A 28 22.45 -6.87 17.06
C THR A 28 23.52 -5.80 17.28
N ASP A 29 24.29 -5.50 16.23
CA ASP A 29 24.94 -4.20 16.10
C ASP A 29 23.84 -3.23 15.68
N ASP A 30 23.01 -2.87 16.65
CA ASP A 30 22.16 -1.68 16.62
C ASP A 30 22.97 -0.47 17.13
N ASP A 31 24.27 -0.46 16.86
CA ASP A 31 25.11 0.74 16.92
C ASP A 31 25.04 1.43 15.55
N ARG A 32 23.82 1.65 15.05
CA ARG A 32 23.60 2.77 14.15
C ARG A 32 23.79 3.99 15.04
N GLN A 33 24.93 4.66 14.91
CA GLN A 33 25.06 6.02 15.40
C GLN A 33 23.98 6.83 14.69
N ASP A 34 22.80 6.92 15.31
CA ASP A 34 21.89 8.02 15.11
C ASP A 34 22.77 9.25 15.24
N ILE A 35 22.98 9.94 14.12
CA ILE A 35 23.77 11.16 14.09
C ILE A 35 23.05 12.12 15.02
N LYS A 36 23.47 12.11 16.30
CA LYS A 36 23.12 13.11 17.28
C LYS A 36 23.61 14.42 16.70
N SER A 37 22.67 15.34 16.56
CA SER A 37 22.79 16.62 15.87
C SER A 37 22.74 16.51 14.34
N LEU A 38 21.56 16.81 13.81
CA LEU A 38 21.53 17.73 12.67
C LEU A 38 22.44 18.90 13.06
N ASP A 39 23.61 19.01 12.41
CA ASP A 39 24.48 20.16 12.54
C ASP A 39 23.72 21.37 11.96
N MET A 40 22.90 22.00 12.81
CA MET A 40 22.04 23.15 12.54
C MET A 40 22.83 24.41 12.17
N SER A 41 24.17 24.34 12.05
CA SER A 41 25.02 25.44 11.60
C SER A 41 25.01 25.66 10.08
N VAL A 42 24.31 24.81 9.29
CA VAL A 42 24.30 24.87 7.82
C VAL A 42 22.87 24.86 7.28
N ILE A 43 22.05 25.82 7.68
CA ILE A 43 20.67 25.93 7.18
C ILE A 43 20.44 27.36 6.65
N ASP A 44 20.95 27.62 5.44
CA ASP A 44 20.29 28.56 4.51
C ASP A 44 19.34 27.74 3.63
N VAL A 45 18.52 26.88 4.25
CA VAL A 45 17.51 26.10 3.55
C VAL A 45 16.29 26.99 3.42
N GLN A 46 16.21 27.71 2.31
CA GLN A 46 15.00 28.40 1.89
C GLN A 46 13.89 27.36 1.70
N ILE A 47 12.79 27.45 2.46
CA ILE A 47 11.57 26.76 2.06
C ILE A 47 10.99 27.57 0.91
N GLN A 48 10.98 27.00 -0.30
CA GLN A 48 10.62 27.75 -1.52
C GLN A 48 9.22 28.39 -1.46
N SER A 49 8.32 27.90 -0.61
CA SER A 49 6.97 28.43 -0.41
C SER A 49 6.79 29.37 0.82
N ARG A 50 7.66 29.29 1.83
CA ARG A 50 7.52 30.02 3.11
C ARG A 50 8.65 31.02 3.41
N GLY A 51 9.68 31.07 2.57
CA GLY A 51 10.85 31.91 2.79
C GLY A 51 11.82 31.35 3.83
N VAL A 52 12.63 32.22 4.43
CA VAL A 52 13.58 31.86 5.49
C VAL A 52 12.82 31.56 6.78
N MET A 53 12.90 30.33 7.26
CA MET A 53 12.32 29.87 8.53
C MET A 53 13.41 29.73 9.58
N THR A 54 13.08 29.83 10.87
CA THR A 54 14.03 29.49 11.93
C THR A 54 14.27 27.97 11.94
N ALA A 55 15.38 27.53 12.54
CA ALA A 55 15.68 26.10 12.64
C ALA A 55 14.61 25.33 13.43
N GLU A 56 13.95 25.97 14.39
CA GLU A 56 12.85 25.41 15.16
C GLU A 56 11.59 25.25 14.29
N ASP A 57 11.20 26.30 13.54
CA ASP A 57 10.04 26.23 12.65
C ASP A 57 10.23 25.20 11.51
N LEU A 58 11.46 25.05 11.01
CA LEU A 58 11.80 24.03 10.01
C LEU A 58 11.67 22.63 10.59
N TYR A 59 12.13 22.42 11.84
CA TYR A 59 12.00 21.13 12.50
C TYR A 59 10.54 20.75 12.73
N ASP A 60 9.73 21.68 13.23
CA ASP A 60 8.29 21.47 13.40
C ASP A 60 7.59 21.18 12.06
N PHE A 61 7.96 21.89 11.00
CA PHE A 61 7.43 21.62 9.67
C PHE A 61 7.85 20.23 9.14
N LEU A 62 9.10 19.81 9.36
CA LEU A 62 9.59 18.48 8.98
C LEU A 62 8.84 17.36 9.74
N GLN A 63 8.40 17.60 10.97
CA GLN A 63 7.62 16.65 11.77
C GLN A 63 6.11 16.70 11.53
N SER A 64 5.60 17.75 10.88
CA SER A 64 4.18 17.88 10.61
C SER A 64 3.63 16.79 9.68
N ASP A 65 2.31 16.65 9.64
CA ASP A 65 1.58 15.79 8.69
C ASP A 65 1.42 16.42 7.29
N ALA A 66 1.89 17.65 7.09
CA ALA A 66 1.87 18.31 5.80
C ALA A 66 2.69 17.54 4.76
N GLU A 67 2.15 17.41 3.55
CA GLU A 67 2.85 16.86 2.40
C GLU A 67 3.98 17.81 1.97
N LYS A 68 5.17 17.25 1.78
CA LYS A 68 6.40 18.01 1.58
C LYS A 68 7.43 17.16 0.85
N THR A 69 8.27 17.83 0.07
CA THR A 69 9.47 17.23 -0.53
C THR A 69 10.70 17.78 0.20
N VAL A 70 11.65 16.90 0.48
CA VAL A 70 12.92 17.23 1.14
C VAL A 70 14.04 16.74 0.22
N ASP A 71 14.84 17.68 -0.29
CA ASP A 71 16.03 17.37 -1.07
C ASP A 71 17.22 17.22 -0.13
N ILE A 72 17.93 16.11 -0.27
CA ILE A 72 19.08 15.76 0.57
C ILE A 72 20.28 15.56 -0.36
N ASP A 73 21.35 16.28 -0.07
CA ASP A 73 22.64 16.06 -0.72
C ASP A 73 23.15 14.66 -0.37
N ALA A 74 23.30 13.80 -1.38
CA ALA A 74 23.63 12.40 -1.16
C ALA A 74 25.07 12.17 -0.65
N GLU A 75 25.98 13.13 -0.89
CA GLU A 75 27.38 13.03 -0.48
C GLU A 75 27.56 13.40 1.00
N THR A 76 26.82 14.39 1.48
CA THR A 76 26.95 14.95 2.83
C THR A 76 25.80 14.59 3.77
N GLY A 77 24.68 14.11 3.25
CA GLY A 77 23.46 13.84 4.01
C GLY A 77 22.72 15.10 4.48
N LYS A 78 23.12 16.29 4.02
CA LYS A 78 22.50 17.56 4.42
C LYS A 78 21.24 17.85 3.63
N ILE A 79 20.23 18.40 4.28
CA ILE A 79 19.03 18.93 3.62
C ILE A 79 19.43 20.19 2.85
N THR A 80 19.17 20.24 1.55
CA THR A 80 19.49 21.36 0.66
C THR A 80 18.26 22.18 0.28
N ALA A 81 17.07 21.56 0.27
CA ALA A 81 15.81 22.25 0.05
C ALA A 81 14.66 21.52 0.74
N VAL A 82 13.65 22.29 1.15
CA VAL A 82 12.36 21.76 1.58
C VAL A 82 11.27 22.54 0.85
N SER A 83 10.28 21.84 0.29
CA SER A 83 9.15 22.47 -0.39
C SER A 83 7.84 21.89 0.14
N GLU A 84 6.84 22.76 0.32
CA GLU A 84 5.47 22.32 0.53
C GLU A 84 4.91 21.77 -0.77
N ASP A 85 4.34 20.58 -0.70
CA ASP A 85 3.60 20.01 -1.80
C ASP A 85 2.10 20.16 -1.57
N ALA A 86 1.38 20.42 -2.66
CA ALA A 86 -0.06 20.19 -2.64
C ALA A 86 -0.30 18.71 -2.35
N ALA A 87 -1.12 18.41 -1.34
CA ALA A 87 -1.43 17.04 -0.96
C ALA A 87 -1.90 16.25 -2.20
N LYS A 88 -1.06 15.32 -2.66
CA LYS A 88 -1.38 14.53 -3.85
C LYS A 88 -2.50 13.56 -3.45
N PRO A 89 -3.62 13.50 -4.20
CA PRO A 89 -4.68 12.56 -3.92
C PRO A 89 -4.12 11.13 -3.89
N ARG A 90 -4.00 10.55 -2.70
CA ARG A 90 -3.50 9.20 -2.50
C ARG A 90 -4.63 8.32 -2.01
N ILE A 91 -4.98 7.35 -2.83
CA ILE A 91 -5.94 6.32 -2.49
C ILE A 91 -5.19 5.08 -1.96
N ALA A 92 -5.50 4.67 -0.75
CA ALA A 92 -4.99 3.44 -0.16
C ALA A 92 -5.90 2.27 -0.55
N VAL A 93 -5.33 1.06 -0.67
CA VAL A 93 -6.09 -0.16 -0.98
C VAL A 93 -5.82 -1.19 0.10
N ASN A 94 -6.87 -1.80 0.62
CA ASN A 94 -6.78 -2.88 1.59
C ASN A 94 -7.69 -4.04 1.16
N ASN A 95 -7.45 -5.25 1.67
CA ASN A 95 -8.19 -6.49 1.33
C ASN A 95 -9.41 -6.71 2.23
N ILE A 96 -9.92 -5.65 2.84
CA ILE A 96 -11.09 -5.62 3.71
C ILE A 96 -11.97 -4.46 3.23
N CYS A 97 -13.26 -4.53 3.50
CA CYS A 97 -14.19 -3.46 3.20
C CYS A 97 -14.73 -2.85 4.49
N ASN A 98 -14.33 -1.61 4.78
CA ASN A 98 -14.87 -0.84 5.89
C ASN A 98 -16.05 0.02 5.41
N SER A 99 -16.95 0.40 6.32
CA SER A 99 -18.14 1.21 5.99
C SER A 99 -17.83 2.60 5.41
N ARG A 100 -16.64 3.12 5.67
CA ARG A 100 -16.16 4.39 5.12
C ARG A 100 -15.52 4.25 3.74
N ASP A 101 -14.97 3.08 3.46
CA ASP A 101 -14.22 2.82 2.24
C ASP A 101 -15.18 2.61 1.08
N SER A 102 -14.78 3.06 -0.11
CA SER A 102 -15.40 2.54 -1.31
C SER A 102 -14.88 1.13 -1.58
N CYS A 103 -15.69 0.26 -2.16
CA CYS A 103 -15.58 -1.17 -1.94
C CYS A 103 -15.91 -1.99 -3.17
N LEU A 104 -14.96 -2.82 -3.60
CA LEU A 104 -15.20 -3.84 -4.63
C LEU A 104 -15.45 -5.19 -3.98
N VAL A 105 -16.69 -5.68 -4.11
CA VAL A 105 -17.16 -6.89 -3.43
C VAL A 105 -17.01 -8.12 -4.33
N HIS A 106 -16.48 -9.19 -3.76
CA HIS A 106 -16.23 -10.45 -4.47
C HIS A 106 -17.51 -11.21 -4.81
N SER A 107 -17.50 -11.99 -5.89
CA SER A 107 -18.60 -12.87 -6.25
C SER A 107 -18.56 -14.23 -5.56
N ARG A 108 -17.39 -14.65 -5.04
CA ARG A 108 -17.17 -15.95 -4.40
C ARG A 108 -15.88 -15.99 -3.58
N VAL A 109 -15.86 -16.86 -2.56
CA VAL A 109 -14.64 -17.28 -1.84
C VAL A 109 -13.73 -18.07 -2.79
N PRO A 110 -12.38 -17.96 -2.73
CA PRO A 110 -11.56 -17.29 -1.71
C PRO A 110 -11.14 -15.86 -2.06
N TYR A 111 -11.81 -15.19 -2.99
CA TYR A 111 -11.43 -13.83 -3.36
C TYR A 111 -11.79 -12.85 -2.22
N ALA A 112 -10.84 -12.02 -1.81
CA ALA A 112 -11.08 -10.97 -0.83
C ALA A 112 -11.88 -9.81 -1.43
N ASP A 113 -12.59 -9.07 -0.58
CA ASP A 113 -13.09 -7.74 -0.91
C ASP A 113 -11.93 -6.74 -0.93
N PHE A 114 -12.14 -5.60 -1.59
CA PHE A 114 -11.14 -4.54 -1.64
C PHE A 114 -11.73 -3.20 -1.26
N GLY A 115 -11.24 -2.63 -0.16
CA GLY A 115 -11.56 -1.29 0.32
C GLY A 115 -10.56 -0.27 -0.19
N PHE A 116 -11.09 0.89 -0.58
CA PHE A 116 -10.33 2.02 -1.07
C PHE A 116 -10.68 3.27 -0.27
N SER A 117 -9.68 3.81 0.43
CA SER A 117 -9.79 4.97 1.30
C SER A 117 -8.93 6.13 0.82
N GLY A 118 -9.26 7.34 1.25
CA GLY A 118 -8.65 8.57 0.76
C GLY A 118 -9.25 9.01 -0.57
N THR A 119 -8.63 10.02 -1.18
CA THR A 119 -9.07 10.66 -2.43
C THR A 119 -8.06 10.36 -3.53
N GLY A 120 -8.52 10.21 -4.77
CA GLY A 120 -7.65 9.97 -5.93
C GLY A 120 -8.08 8.75 -6.72
N THR A 121 -7.21 8.31 -7.64
CA THR A 121 -7.49 7.20 -8.56
C THR A 121 -6.51 6.07 -8.34
N LYS A 122 -7.03 4.84 -8.22
CA LYS A 122 -6.26 3.60 -8.22
C LYS A 122 -6.58 2.80 -9.46
N THR A 123 -5.56 2.42 -10.21
CA THR A 123 -5.66 1.37 -11.23
C THR A 123 -5.14 0.04 -10.69
N GLY A 124 -5.71 -1.05 -11.17
CA GLY A 124 -5.33 -2.39 -10.73
C GLY A 124 -6.01 -3.47 -11.56
N ASN A 125 -6.02 -4.69 -11.01
CA ASN A 125 -6.69 -5.83 -11.63
C ASN A 125 -7.36 -6.65 -10.53
N TRP A 126 -8.64 -6.43 -10.32
CA TRP A 126 -9.44 -7.10 -9.29
C TRP A 126 -10.50 -7.97 -9.97
N PRO A 127 -10.21 -9.26 -10.22
CA PRO A 127 -11.15 -10.16 -10.86
C PRO A 127 -12.26 -10.60 -9.91
N TYR A 128 -13.33 -11.15 -10.46
CA TYR A 128 -14.47 -11.71 -9.73
C TYR A 128 -15.18 -10.71 -8.82
N ARG A 129 -15.42 -9.49 -9.31
CA ARG A 129 -16.23 -8.49 -8.63
C ARG A 129 -17.67 -8.59 -9.08
N ILE A 130 -18.62 -8.60 -8.14
CA ILE A 130 -20.05 -8.63 -8.44
C ILE A 130 -20.79 -7.37 -7.97
N SER A 131 -20.25 -6.68 -6.98
CA SER A 131 -20.81 -5.43 -6.47
C SER A 131 -19.73 -4.38 -6.25
N TRP A 132 -20.15 -3.13 -6.32
CA TRP A 132 -19.36 -1.96 -5.99
C TRP A 132 -20.15 -1.10 -5.00
N GLU A 133 -19.51 -0.62 -3.96
CA GLU A 133 -20.10 0.21 -2.92
C GLU A 133 -19.26 1.48 -2.74
N THR A 134 -19.86 2.64 -2.52
CA THR A 134 -19.10 3.89 -2.42
C THR A 134 -18.65 4.25 -1.01
N GLY A 135 -19.13 3.56 0.03
CA GLY A 135 -18.81 3.90 1.42
C GLY A 135 -19.22 5.33 1.75
N SER A 136 -18.37 6.10 2.43
CA SER A 136 -18.60 7.52 2.66
C SER A 136 -18.19 8.43 1.49
N HIS A 137 -17.65 7.88 0.41
CA HIS A 137 -17.10 8.66 -0.69
C HIS A 137 -18.14 8.96 -1.77
N THR A 138 -17.97 10.10 -2.44
CA THR A 138 -18.44 10.18 -3.82
C THR A 138 -17.39 9.50 -4.69
N ALA A 139 -17.76 8.48 -5.47
CA ALA A 139 -16.78 7.62 -6.14
C ALA A 139 -17.28 7.01 -7.45
N LYS A 140 -16.34 6.47 -8.25
CA LYS A 140 -16.61 5.75 -9.50
C LYS A 140 -15.67 4.56 -9.64
N ALA A 141 -16.17 3.47 -10.20
CA ALA A 141 -15.38 2.28 -10.53
C ALA A 141 -15.52 1.92 -12.00
N TRP A 142 -14.51 1.26 -12.56
CA TRP A 142 -14.46 0.78 -13.94
C TRP A 142 -14.08 -0.69 -14.00
N TYR A 143 -14.59 -1.38 -15.02
CA TYR A 143 -14.33 -2.79 -15.28
C TYR A 143 -14.02 -3.05 -16.76
N LYS A 144 -13.41 -4.20 -17.03
CA LYS A 144 -13.20 -4.69 -18.40
C LYS A 144 -14.49 -5.25 -18.96
N HIS A 145 -14.85 -4.82 -20.17
CA HIS A 145 -15.92 -5.40 -20.97
C HIS A 145 -15.37 -5.68 -22.38
N GLY A 146 -15.00 -6.94 -22.64
CA GLY A 146 -14.24 -7.28 -23.85
C GLY A 146 -12.87 -6.60 -23.86
N TYR A 147 -12.58 -5.84 -24.92
CA TYR A 147 -11.37 -5.04 -25.05
C TYR A 147 -11.50 -3.63 -24.44
N ASP A 148 -12.70 -3.24 -24.04
CA ASP A 148 -12.99 -1.91 -23.52
C ASP A 148 -12.93 -1.82 -21.99
N VAL A 149 -12.78 -0.60 -21.49
CA VAL A 149 -12.93 -0.26 -20.08
C VAL A 149 -14.16 0.63 -19.93
N VAL A 150 -15.13 0.15 -19.17
CA VAL A 150 -16.41 0.84 -18.98
C VAL A 150 -16.69 1.07 -17.49
N GLY A 151 -17.45 2.11 -17.18
CA GLY A 151 -17.82 2.42 -15.80
C GLY A 151 -18.91 1.47 -15.29
N TRP A 152 -18.91 1.18 -13.98
CA TRP A 152 -20.04 0.56 -13.28
C TRP A 152 -21.31 1.43 -13.26
N GLY A 153 -21.22 2.63 -13.85
CA GLY A 153 -22.24 3.66 -13.91
C GLY A 153 -21.59 5.02 -14.07
N THR A 154 -22.31 6.06 -13.63
CA THR A 154 -21.77 7.41 -13.48
C THR A 154 -20.90 7.50 -12.22
N LYS A 155 -20.52 8.73 -11.87
CA LYS A 155 -20.08 9.04 -10.51
C LYS A 155 -21.27 8.85 -9.57
N PHE A 156 -21.09 8.10 -8.48
CA PHE A 156 -22.10 7.84 -7.46
C PHE A 156 -21.76 8.61 -6.18
N GLY A 157 -22.79 9.07 -5.46
CA GLY A 157 -22.64 9.69 -4.14
C GLY A 157 -22.31 8.65 -3.05
N PRO A 158 -22.13 9.10 -1.80
CA PRO A 158 -21.92 8.21 -0.65
C PRO A 158 -23.05 7.18 -0.48
N HIS A 159 -22.70 6.06 0.13
CA HIS A 159 -23.59 4.97 0.55
C HIS A 159 -24.43 4.36 -0.58
N THR A 160 -23.88 4.37 -1.79
CA THR A 160 -24.50 3.77 -2.97
C THR A 160 -23.89 2.40 -3.24
N LYS A 161 -24.75 1.41 -3.52
CA LYS A 161 -24.36 0.08 -3.98
C LYS A 161 -24.84 -0.16 -5.41
N ALA A 162 -23.93 -0.57 -6.27
CA ALA A 162 -24.21 -1.02 -7.63
C ALA A 162 -23.91 -2.53 -7.74
N ASN A 163 -24.85 -3.30 -8.27
CA ASN A 163 -24.70 -4.74 -8.48
C ASN A 163 -24.61 -5.05 -9.97
N MET A 164 -23.73 -5.97 -10.32
CA MET A 164 -23.66 -6.58 -11.65
C MET A 164 -24.46 -7.88 -11.66
N ASN A 165 -25.02 -8.22 -12.81
CA ASN A 165 -25.68 -9.51 -13.03
C ASN A 165 -24.70 -10.67 -13.27
N ALA A 166 -23.42 -10.37 -13.51
CA ALA A 166 -22.35 -11.35 -13.68
C ALA A 166 -21.02 -10.80 -13.12
N PRO A 167 -20.09 -11.67 -12.68
CA PRO A 167 -18.79 -11.22 -12.18
C PRO A 167 -17.95 -10.56 -13.28
N VAL A 168 -17.30 -9.45 -12.93
CA VAL A 168 -16.42 -8.69 -13.83
C VAL A 168 -15.02 -8.52 -13.23
N THR A 169 -14.08 -8.04 -14.04
CA THR A 169 -12.76 -7.61 -13.57
C THR A 169 -12.72 -6.10 -13.47
N ALA A 170 -12.71 -5.58 -12.24
CA ALA A 170 -12.52 -4.16 -12.00
C ALA A 170 -11.06 -3.77 -12.26
N VAL A 171 -10.85 -2.59 -12.83
CA VAL A 171 -9.53 -2.10 -13.26
C VAL A 171 -9.18 -0.73 -12.73
N GLN A 172 -10.17 0.02 -12.26
CA GLN A 172 -9.95 1.34 -11.72
C GLN A 172 -11.02 1.69 -10.68
N VAL A 173 -10.61 2.44 -9.66
CA VAL A 173 -11.47 3.07 -8.67
C VAL A 173 -11.00 4.52 -8.48
N THR A 174 -11.93 5.46 -8.43
CA THR A 174 -11.67 6.86 -8.12
C THR A 174 -12.58 7.31 -6.99
N ASN A 175 -11.98 7.76 -5.91
CA ASN A 175 -12.65 8.51 -4.85
C ASN A 175 -12.44 10.00 -5.09
N TYR A 176 -13.52 10.76 -5.08
CA TYR A 176 -13.47 12.21 -5.23
C TYR A 176 -13.47 12.88 -3.86
N SER A 177 -12.80 14.04 -3.79
CA SER A 177 -12.85 14.97 -2.64
C SER A 177 -14.24 15.55 -2.47
#